data_AF-A0A286TVF9-F1
#
_entry.id   AF-A0A286TVF9-F1
#
_cell.length_a   1.000
_cell.length_b   1.000
_cell.length_c   1.000
_cell.angle_alpha   90.00
_cell.angle_beta   90.00
_cell.angle_gamma   90.00
#
_symmetry.space_group_name_H-M   'P 1'
#
loop_
_entity.id
_entity.type
_entity.pdbx_description
1 polymer ?
#
loop_
_entity_poly.entity_id
_entity_poly.type
_entity_poly.pdbx_seq_one_letter_code
_entity_poly.pdbx_strand_id
1 'polypeptide(L)' 'MKDIKALIQYRLKEADESLKEAEVLLKEGMSMRAVMNRMYYAMFYAVLALLQQKQIATTKHSGAISI' A
#
# COMPACT_ATOMS: atom_id res chain seq x y z
N MET A 1 -12.14 5.58 -17.80
CA MET A 1 -11.28 4.40 -18.08
C MET A 1 -9.78 4.69 -18.02
N LYS A 2 -9.27 5.78 -18.62
CA LYS A 2 -7.84 6.17 -18.51
C LYS A 2 -7.38 6.45 -17.06
N ASP A 3 -8.30 6.91 -16.21
CA ASP A 3 -8.02 7.32 -14.83
C ASP A 3 -7.77 6.13 -13.88
N ILE A 4 -8.60 5.08 -13.95
CA ILE A 4 -8.50 3.92 -13.04
C ILE A 4 -7.16 3.19 -13.18
N LYS A 5 -6.66 3.01 -14.41
CA LYS A 5 -5.34 2.38 -14.62
C LYS A 5 -4.22 3.24 -14.06
N ALA A 6 -4.28 4.56 -14.25
CA ALA A 6 -3.28 5.48 -13.69
C ALA A 6 -3.31 5.44 -12.16
N LEU A 7 -4.49 5.43 -11.55
CA LEU A 7 -4.66 5.32 -10.11
C LEU A 7 -4.14 3.98 -9.56
N ILE A 8 -4.42 2.85 -10.23
CA ILE A 8 -3.88 1.53 -9.85
C ILE A 8 -2.35 1.54 -9.88
N GLN A 9 -1.76 2.05 -10.97
CA GLN A 9 -0.29 2.14 -11.09
C GLN A 9 0.32 3.04 -10.02
N TYR A 10 -0.36 4.16 -9.71
CA TYR A 10 0.05 5.04 -8.63
C TYR A 10 0.02 4.33 -7.27
N ARG A 11 -1.04 3.57 -6.95
CA ARG A 11 -1.12 2.79 -5.70
C ARG A 11 -0.06 1.68 -5.62
N LEU A 12 0.22 0.99 -6.73
CA LEU A 12 1.30 0.00 -6.76
C LEU A 12 2.67 0.65 -6.55
N LYS A 13 2.89 1.86 -7.09
CA LYS A 13 4.11 2.62 -6.82
C LYS A 13 4.23 2.99 -5.34
N GLU A 14 3.16 3.45 -4.69
CA GLU A 14 3.15 3.71 -3.23
C GLU A 14 3.45 2.44 -2.41
N ALA A 15 2.96 1.28 -2.86
CA ALA A 15 3.26 -0.01 -2.23
C ALA A 15 4.76 -0.35 -2.32
N ASP A 16 5.35 -0.24 -3.51
CA ASP A 16 6.77 -0.50 -3.75
C ASP A 16 7.67 0.46 -2.98
N GLU A 17 7.32 1.74 -2.93
CA GLU A 17 8.06 2.76 -2.17
C GLU A 17 8.02 2.45 -0.67
N SER A 18 6.84 2.11 -0.14
CA SER A 18 6.69 1.72 1.27
C SER A 18 7.48 0.45 1.61
N LEU A 19 7.58 -0.52 0.70
CA LEU A 19 8.38 -1.72 0.90
C LEU A 19 9.88 -1.40 0.92
N LYS A 20 10.36 -0.57 0.00
CA LYS A 20 11.76 -0.09 -0.02
C LYS A 20 12.10 0.69 1.25
N GLU A 21 11.19 1.52 1.74
CA GLU A 21 11.36 2.20 3.03
C GLU A 21 11.48 1.20 4.19
N ALA A 22 10.67 0.14 4.20
CA ALA A 22 10.78 -0.91 5.22
C ALA A 22 12.14 -1.62 5.17
N GLU A 23 12.66 -1.93 3.98
CA GLU A 23 13.99 -2.51 3.78
C GLU A 23 15.10 -1.60 4.30
N VAL A 24 15.03 -0.30 3.99
CA VAL A 24 15.98 0.70 4.51
C VAL A 24 15.92 0.76 6.03
N LEU A 25 14.72 0.87 6.62
CA LEU A 25 14.54 0.91 8.07
C LEU A 25 15.11 -0.34 8.75
N LEU A 26 14.89 -1.52 8.17
CA LEU A 26 15.43 -2.77 8.69
C LEU A 26 16.96 -2.79 8.62
N LYS A 27 17.54 -2.37 7.49
CA LYS A 27 18.99 -2.31 7.28
C LYS A 27 19.67 -1.35 8.24
N GLU A 28 19.05 -0.20 8.52
CA GLU A 28 19.57 0.82 9.44
C GLU A 28 19.32 0.47 10.92
N GLY A 29 18.78 -0.71 11.23
CA GLY A 29 18.57 -1.17 12.61
C GLY A 29 17.47 -0.41 13.35
N MET A 30 16.52 0.19 12.63
CA MET A 30 15.40 0.90 13.23
C MET A 30 14.46 -0.07 13.94
N SER A 31 13.61 0.46 14.83
CA SER A 31 12.67 -0.37 15.59
C SER A 31 11.78 -1.23 14.67
N MET A 32 11.52 -2.48 15.06
CA MET A 32 10.62 -3.36 14.31
C MET A 32 9.22 -2.76 14.17
N ARG A 33 8.77 -1.92 15.11
CA ARG A 33 7.50 -1.19 14.97
C ARG A 33 7.49 -0.28 13.73
N ALA A 34 8.59 0.42 13.46
CA ALA A 34 8.70 1.29 12.29
C ALA A 34 8.75 0.47 10.98
N VAL A 35 9.51 -0.63 10.96
CA VAL A 35 9.58 -1.54 9.81
C VAL A 35 8.19 -2.12 9.51
N MET A 36 7.50 -2.66 10.53
CA MET A 36 6.15 -3.21 10.40
C MET A 36 5.13 -2.18 9.94
N ASN A 37 5.25 -0.92 10.38
CA ASN A 37 4.37 0.14 9.93
C ASN A 37 4.49 0.37 8.41
N ARG A 38 5.72 0.44 7.87
CA ARG A 38 5.94 0.58 6.43
C ARG A 38 5.47 -0.64 5.63
N MET A 39 5.71 -1.84 6.13
CA MET A 39 5.17 -3.06 5.50
C MET A 39 3.63 -3.09 5.50
N TYR A 40 2.98 -2.63 6.58
CA TYR A 40 1.52 -2.51 6.63
C TYR A 40 0.99 -1.55 5.55
N TYR A 41 1.63 -0.39 5.37
CA TYR A 41 1.23 0.54 4.30
C TYR A 41 1.48 -0.03 2.91
N ALA A 42 2.59 -0.75 2.70
CA ALA A 42 2.85 -1.44 1.43
C ALA A 42 1.70 -2.40 1.06
N MET A 43 1.30 -3.26 2.00
CA MET A 43 0.16 -4.17 1.81
C MET A 43 -1.15 -3.42 1.61
N PHE A 44 -1.39 -2.36 2.37
CA PHE A 44 -2.61 -1.56 2.26
C PHE A 44 -2.74 -0.93 0.86
N TYR A 45 -1.68 -0.35 0.31
CA TYR A 45 -1.70 0.23 -1.03
C TYR A 45 -1.89 -0.83 -2.12
N ALA A 46 -1.29 -2.01 -1.96
CA ALA A 46 -1.52 -3.14 -2.87
C ALA A 46 -3.00 -3.60 -2.86
N VAL A 47 -3.61 -3.70 -1.67
CA VAL A 47 -5.05 -4.02 -1.54
C VAL A 47 -5.92 -2.92 -2.18
N LEU A 48 -5.59 -1.64 -1.97
CA LEU A 48 -6.32 -0.54 -2.63
C LEU A 48 -6.23 -0.63 -4.16
N ALA A 49 -5.06 -0.96 -4.71
CA ALA A 49 -4.89 -1.16 -6.15
C ALA A 49 -5.80 -2.28 -6.67
N LEU A 50 -5.88 -3.40 -5.94
CA LEU A 50 -6.75 -4.53 -6.27
C LEU A 50 -8.24 -4.18 -6.21
N LEU A 51 -8.67 -3.46 -5.18
CA LEU A 51 -10.08 -3.02 -5.03
C LEU A 51 -10.47 -2.02 -6.13
N GLN A 52 -9.56 -1.12 -6.48
CA GLN A 52 -9.76 -0.17 -7.58
C GLN A 52 -9.93 -0.88 -8.93
N GLN A 53 -9.22 -2.00 -9.16
CA GLN A 53 -9.41 -2.84 -10.34
C GLN A 53 -10.82 -3.44 -10.42
N LYS A 54 -11.43 -3.75 -9.26
CA LYS A 54 -12.81 -4.25 -9.14
C LYS A 54 -13.86 -3.13 -9.13
N GLN A 55 -13.45 -1.86 -9.29
CA GLN A 55 -14.30 -0.67 -9.15
C GLN A 55 -15.01 -0.58 -7.78
N ILE A 56 -14.42 -1.20 -6.75
CA ILE A 56 -14.92 -1.13 -5.38
C ILE A 56 -14.22 0.06 -4.71
N ALA A 57 -14.99 1.13 -4.44
CA ALA A 57 -14.46 2.31 -3.79
C ALA A 57 -14.51 2.15 -2.26
N THR A 58 -13.34 2.21 -1.62
CA THR A 58 -13.21 2.32 -0.16
C THR A 58 -12.15 3.37 0.18
N THR A 59 -12.50 4.31 1.05
CA THR A 59 -11.63 5.42 1.49
C THR A 59 -11.08 5.22 2.90
N LYS A 60 -11.43 4.11 3.58
CA LYS A 60 -11.03 3.83 4.97
C LYS A 60 -10.23 2.53 5.05
N HIS A 61 -9.19 2.51 5.89
CA HIS A 61 -8.39 1.31 6.15
C HIS A 61 -9.24 0.10 6.58
N SER A 62 -10.20 0.32 7.50
CA SER A 62 -11.13 -0.73 7.92
C SER A 62 -12.02 -1.25 6.80
N GLY A 63 -12.43 -0.36 5.88
CA GLY A 63 -13.23 -0.72 4.71
C GLY A 63 -12.44 -1.52 3.68
N ALA A 64 -11.14 -1.28 3.52
CA ALA A 64 -10.30 -2.09 2.64
C ALA A 64 -9.99 -3.48 3.21
N ILE A 65 -9.91 -3.61 4.54
CA ILE A 65 -9.62 -4.88 5.23
C ILE A 65 -10.87 -5.77 5.34
N SER A 66 -12.08 -5.19 5.37
CA SER A 66 -13.34 -5.89 5.59
C SER A 66 -14.03 -6.40 4.31
N ILE A 67 -13.44 -6.19 3.13
CA ILE A 67 -13.94 -6.62 1.82
C ILE A 67 -13.16 -7.85 1.36
#